data_AF-A0A1H5MYZ4-F1
#
_entry.id   AF-A0A1H5MYZ4-F1
#
_cell.length_a   1.000
_cell.length_b   1.000
_cell.length_c   1.000
_cell.angle_alpha   90.00
_cell.angle_beta   90.00
_cell.angle_gamma   90.00
#
_symmetry.space_group_name_H-M   'P 1'
#
loop_
_entity.id
_entity.type
_entity.pdbx_description
1 polymer ?
#
loop_
_entity_poly.entity_id
_entity_poly.type
_entity_poly.pdbx_seq_one_letter_code
_entity_poly.pdbx_strand_id
1 'polypeptide(L)' 'MLRRDTEYVLLWNAQAHCWLARPVERDGDRLRPVGVAAAVALPEWDGRFGEAGSDE' A
#
# COMPACT_ATOMS: atom_id res chain seq x y z
N MET A 1 -4.64 16.93 9.83
CA MET A 1 -5.57 15.84 9.44
C MET A 1 -4.89 15.02 8.35
N LEU A 2 -4.51 13.77 8.62
CA LEU A 2 -3.99 12.87 7.57
C LEU A 2 -5.14 12.56 6.61
N ARG A 3 -4.98 12.85 5.32
CA ARG A 3 -5.96 12.51 4.28
C ARG A 3 -6.04 10.98 4.20
N ARG A 4 -7.13 10.40 4.70
CA ARG A 4 -7.37 8.95 4.78
C ARG A 4 -7.94 8.35 3.49
N ASP A 5 -8.05 9.14 2.43
CA ASP A 5 -8.78 8.74 1.22
C ASP A 5 -7.93 7.99 0.20
N THR A 6 -6.63 7.79 0.47
CA THR A 6 -5.74 7.03 -0.42
C THR A 6 -5.62 5.60 0.10
N GLU A 7 -6.32 4.69 -0.57
CA GLU A 7 -6.18 3.25 -0.38
C GLU A 7 -4.97 2.73 -1.18
N TYR A 8 -4.44 1.57 -0.81
CA TYR A 8 -3.35 0.91 -1.54
C TYR A 8 -3.72 -0.54 -1.84
N VAL A 9 -3.47 -0.97 -3.09
CA VAL A 9 -3.52 -2.38 -3.47
C VAL A 9 -2.11 -2.95 -3.42
N LEU A 10 -1.97 -4.12 -2.79
CA LEU A 10 -0.75 -4.90 -2.78
C LEU A 10 -0.72 -5.88 -3.95
N LEU A 11 0.37 -5.87 -4.70
CA LEU A 11 0.59 -6.69 -5.88
C LEU A 11 1.88 -7.50 -5.67
N TRP A 12 1.82 -8.81 -5.85
CA TRP A 12 3.03 -9.64 -5.86
C TRP A 12 3.68 -9.58 -7.25
N ASN A 13 4.91 -9.06 -7.33
CA ASN A 13 5.72 -9.13 -8.53
C ASN A 13 6.59 -10.39 -8.49
N ALA A 14 6.15 -11.44 -9.17
CA ALA A 14 6.85 -12.72 -9.20
C ALA A 14 8.23 -12.65 -9.87
N GLN A 15 8.44 -11.76 -10.85
CA GLN A 15 9.72 -11.63 -11.54
C GLN A 15 10.79 -10.99 -10.64
N ALA A 16 10.40 -9.96 -9.89
CA ALA A 16 11.30 -9.27 -8.97
C ALA A 16 11.28 -9.85 -7.54
N HIS A 17 10.46 -10.87 -7.29
CA HIS A 17 10.23 -11.47 -5.98
C HIS A 17 9.94 -10.44 -4.88
N CYS A 18 9.12 -9.45 -5.18
CA CYS A 18 8.80 -8.36 -4.24
C CYS A 18 7.33 -7.98 -4.24
N TRP A 19 6.88 -7.38 -3.14
CA TRP A 19 5.58 -6.73 -3.06
C TRP A 19 5.65 -5.31 -3.62
N LEU A 20 4.67 -4.93 -4.42
CA LEU A 20 4.46 -3.57 -4.89
C LEU A 20 3.18 -3.01 -4.27
N ALA A 21 3.22 -1.76 -3.84
CA ALA A 21 2.04 -1.01 -3.42
C ALA A 21 1.66 0.00 -4.50
N ARG A 22 0.38 -0.01 -4.92
CA ARG A 22 -0.15 0.98 -5.87
C ARG A 22 -1.27 1.79 -5.20
N PRO A 23 -1.18 3.13 -5.20
CA PRO A 23 -2.25 3.95 -4.65
C PRO A 23 -3.49 3.87 -5.55
N VAL A 24 -4.64 3.72 -4.92
CA VAL A 24 -5.96 3.71 -5.57
C VAL A 24 -6.94 4.63 -4.83
N GLU A 25 -7.90 5.13 -5.58
CA GLU A 25 -9.09 5.79 -5.09
C GLU A 25 -10.29 4.87 -5.29
N ARG A 26 -11.20 4.85 -4.32
CA ARG A 26 -12.44 4.10 -4.41
C ARG A 26 -13.54 4.98 -5.01
N ASP A 27 -14.06 4.56 -6.16
CA ASP A 27 -15.18 5.17 -6.88
C ASP A 27 -16.37 4.22 -6.83
N GLY A 28 -17.18 4.34 -5.77
CA GLY A 28 -18.22 3.37 -5.44
C GLY A 28 -17.62 1.99 -5.14
N ASP A 29 -17.96 1.00 -5.97
CA ASP A 29 -17.44 -0.37 -5.87
C ASP A 29 -16.20 -0.62 -6.76
N ARG A 30 -15.67 0.42 -7.42
CA ARG A 30 -14.51 0.30 -8.30
C ARG A 30 -13.28 0.92 -7.66
N LEU A 31 -12.13 0.26 -7.84
CA LEU A 31 -10.82 0.83 -7.50
C LEU A 31 -10.22 1.46 -8.77
N ARG A 32 -9.87 2.74 -8.69
CA ARG A 32 -9.21 3.49 -9.77
C ARG A 32 -7.79 3.84 -9.35
N PRO A 33 -6.77 3.66 -10.20
CA PRO A 33 -5.42 4.14 -9.90
C PRO A 33 -5.41 5.65 -9.67
N VAL A 34 -4.63 6.11 -8.68
CA VAL A 34 -4.44 7.54 -8.44
C VAL A 34 -3.45 8.10 -9.47
N GLY A 35 -3.97 8.72 -10.53
CA GLY A 35 -3.17 9.38 -11.57
C GLY A 35 -2.14 8.46 -12.25
N VAL A 36 -0.99 9.02 -12.59
CA VAL A 36 0.18 8.30 -13.16
C VAL A 36 1.10 7.71 -12.07
N ALA A 37 0.62 7.59 -10.83
CA ALA A 37 1.44 7.05 -9.74
C ALA A 37 1.86 5.61 -10.06
N ALA A 38 3.16 5.41 -10.17
CA ALA A 38 3.76 4.10 -10.35
C ALA A 38 3.56 3.26 -9.09
N ALA A 39 3.49 1.94 -9.27
CA ALA A 39 3.58 1.04 -8.14
C ALA A 39 4.97 1.18 -7.50
N VAL A 40 5.01 1.31 -6.18
CA VAL A 40 6.25 1.47 -5.42
C VAL A 40 6.61 0.13 -4.81
N ALA A 41 7.87 -0.29 -4.96
CA ALA A 41 8.36 -1.49 -4.30
C ALA A 41 8.34 -1.29 -2.79
N LEU A 42 7.71 -2.21 -2.07
CA LEU A 42 7.75 -2.22 -0.63
C LEU A 42 9.10 -2.75 -0.16
N PRO A 43 9.63 -2.25 0.97
CA PRO A 43 10.75 -2.90 1.63
C PRO A 43 10.39 -4.35 1.95
N GLU A 44 11.39 -5.21 1.98
CA GLU A 44 11.21 -6.59 2.42
C GLU A 44 10.60 -6.58 3.82
N TRP A 45 9.48 -7.29 3.98
CA TRP A 45 8.83 -7.40 5.27
C TRP A 45 9.69 -8.28 6.17
N ASP A 46 10.12 -7.73 7.31
CA ASP A 46 10.96 -8.42 8.30
C ASP A 46 10.17 -9.42 9.18
N GLY A 47 8.89 -9.62 8.89
CA GLY A 47 8.01 -10.51 9.65
C GLY A 47 7.50 -9.91 10.96
N ARG A 48 7.83 -8.65 11.28
CA ARG A 48 7.45 -8.03 12.54
C ARG A 48 6.27 -7.10 12.33
N PHE A 49 5.20 -7.33 13.07
CA PHE A 49 4.24 -6.28 13.34
C PHE A 49 4.91 -5.35 14.34
N GLY A 50 5.04 -4.07 14.02
CA GLY A 50 5.53 -3.10 14.98
C GLY A 50 4.72 -3.25 16.27
N GLU A 51 5.40 -3.34 17.41
CA GLU A 51 4.71 -3.25 18.70
C GLU A 51 3.95 -1.93 18.65
N ALA A 52 2.62 -2.02 18.62
CA ALA A 52 1.78 -0.85 18.72
C ALA A 52 2.19 -0.21 20.04
N GLY A 53 2.92 0.91 19.96
CA GLY A 53 3.35 1.65 21.13
C GLY A 53 2.10 1.88 21.97
N SER A 54 2.04 1.22 23.12
CA SER A 54 1.17 1.63 24.19
C SER A 54 1.69 3.00 24.60
N ASP A 55 1.12 4.05 24.02
CA ASP A 55 1.18 5.39 24.57
C ASP A 55 0.42 5.31 25.90
N GLU A 56 1.17 5.22 27.00
CA GLU A 56 0.69 5.41 28.38
C GLU A 56 1.00 6.83 28.84
#